data_AF-A0A7C5U5P8-F1
#
_entry.id   AF-A0A7C5U5P8-F1
#
_cell.length_a   1.000
_cell.length_b   1.000
_cell.length_c   1.000
_cell.angle_alpha   90.00
_cell.angle_beta   90.00
_cell.angle_gamma   90.00
#
_symmetry.space_group_name_H-M   'P 1'
#
loop_
_entity.id
_entity.type
_entity.pdbx_description
1 polymer ?
#
loop_
_entity_poly.entity_id
_entity_poly.type
_entity_poly.pdbx_seq_one_letter_code
_entity_poly.pdbx_strand_id
1 'polypeptide(L)'
;MKRFLKVLGFLLGLLLLIILAGCTQSFQTTSQENSENFPDAVSIDLNKITDIEKGQLAINLPEYDVSTIFSSTFSKPIQYSSLSGNVKLIREDNNSSEEIEIYLSSDRKTIYIKPIFRFIAGNNEVYMKGLKPGLTYKIVISPYIRFDDNSTLGIEKVFRFQTKNLDYGIYWFSPDGKAEKFVPGRANAYFNPSKPSVIYLHGWEKDTTIRDYFREDPYFLITKTIKNVNTGQFWTNKNYNIGVFYWNQFADEGEVKDAEAKIWTYAGPKGMRYRLSNGNYVNLNVSKSVSDLAFECFSQNFRSYSGSEIRIAGHSLGNQLATVLTWKIHKAIESGTLPSSVMPKRLVLLDPFWSKGEKSYLGNKWTGEVARQYVKELISTRRIAVEMYKSSMIGGILVGDENEEMKGMVAFYRLWADFIPTTDQAEQHGYAVSWYFWSMAGAVNGDTYKFGAAVDSNTIKSMMNWDWANNRPVSSSSRRMWYTEGRGNTTPTPLDDYFKVKSGVSTWSEDDVVSR
;
A
#
# COMPACT_ATOMS: atom_id res chain seq x y z
N MET A 1 40.20 27.39 38.03
CA MET A 1 38.82 27.12 37.54
C MET A 1 38.62 27.29 36.03
N LYS A 2 38.92 28.44 35.40
CA LYS A 2 38.66 28.65 33.95
C LYS A 2 39.46 27.75 32.97
N ARG A 3 40.60 27.17 33.39
CA ARG A 3 41.34 26.17 32.60
C ARG A 3 40.87 24.72 32.79
N PHE A 4 40.16 24.42 33.89
CA PHE A 4 39.64 23.07 34.15
C PHE A 4 38.33 22.79 33.38
N LEU A 5 37.51 23.83 33.13
CA LEU A 5 36.31 23.70 32.29
C LEU A 5 36.60 23.55 30.78
N LYS A 6 37.77 23.99 30.28
CA LYS A 6 38.11 23.81 28.85
C LYS A 6 38.55 22.38 28.51
N VAL A 7 39.13 21.65 29.46
CA VAL A 7 39.55 20.25 29.26
C VAL A 7 38.35 19.30 29.39
N LEU A 8 37.39 19.60 30.27
CA LEU A 8 36.16 18.81 30.42
C LEU A 8 35.21 18.95 29.23
N GLY A 9 35.16 20.13 28.58
CA GLY A 9 34.39 20.35 27.35
C GLY A 9 34.97 19.63 26.13
N PHE A 10 36.28 19.41 26.08
CA PHE A 10 36.94 18.69 24.97
C PHE A 10 36.81 17.16 25.12
N LEU A 11 36.82 16.65 26.35
CA LEU A 11 36.60 15.22 26.65
C LEU A 11 35.12 14.79 26.51
N LEU A 12 34.15 15.65 26.85
CA LEU A 12 32.73 15.38 26.54
C LEU A 12 32.42 15.49 25.03
N GLY A 13 33.12 16.37 24.30
CA GLY A 13 32.99 16.48 22.85
C GLY A 13 33.51 15.23 22.11
N LEU A 14 34.58 14.60 22.59
CA LEU A 14 35.11 13.36 22.01
C LEU A 14 34.25 12.13 22.37
N LEU A 15 33.62 12.11 23.54
CA LEU A 15 32.71 11.03 23.93
C LEU A 15 31.36 11.11 23.17
N LEU A 16 30.90 12.31 22.80
CA LEU A 16 29.72 12.48 21.94
C LEU A 16 30.00 12.17 20.45
N LEU A 17 31.24 12.35 19.97
CA LEU A 17 31.61 11.99 18.59
C LEU A 17 31.74 10.47 18.37
N ILE A 18 31.92 9.67 19.43
CA ILE A 18 31.92 8.20 19.35
C ILE A 18 30.50 7.61 19.39
N ILE A 19 29.50 8.38 19.83
CA ILE A 19 28.07 7.97 19.83
C ILE A 19 27.35 8.45 18.55
N LEU A 20 27.97 9.33 17.75
CA LEU A 20 27.47 9.77 16.44
C LEU A 20 28.00 8.97 15.24
N ALA A 21 28.69 7.84 15.48
CA ALA A 21 28.69 6.73 14.53
C ALA A 21 27.30 6.08 14.56
N GLY A 22 26.32 6.80 13.99
CA GLY A 22 24.96 6.31 13.83
C GLY A 22 25.01 4.91 13.25
N CYS A 23 24.38 3.99 13.96
CA CYS A 23 24.25 2.58 13.64
C CYS A 23 24.05 2.38 12.14
N THR A 24 25.13 2.02 11.44
CA THR A 24 25.01 1.14 10.29
C THR A 24 24.63 -0.20 10.91
N GLN A 25 23.33 -0.42 11.15
CA GLN A 25 22.87 -1.79 11.35
C GLN A 25 23.33 -2.54 10.10
N SER A 26 24.31 -3.42 10.27
CA SER A 26 24.76 -4.30 9.22
C SER A 26 23.53 -5.06 8.75
N PHE A 27 23.18 -4.86 7.48
CA PHE A 27 22.04 -5.54 6.88
C PHE A 27 22.27 -7.04 7.01
N GLN A 28 21.39 -7.71 7.75
CA GLN A 28 21.49 -9.15 7.93
C GLN A 28 20.87 -9.82 6.71
N THR A 29 21.73 -10.40 5.88
CA THR A 29 21.32 -11.49 5.00
C THR A 29 20.79 -12.61 5.89
N THR A 30 19.47 -12.82 5.87
CA THR A 30 18.86 -13.96 6.54
C THR A 30 18.93 -15.14 5.57
N SER A 31 19.71 -16.14 5.93
CA SER A 31 19.62 -17.44 5.28
C SER A 31 18.58 -18.27 6.02
N GLN A 32 17.81 -19.08 5.30
CA GLN A 32 16.99 -20.16 5.88
C GLN A 32 17.29 -21.51 5.22
N GLU A 33 17.49 -22.56 6.02
CA GLU A 33 17.62 -23.93 5.55
C GLU A 33 16.22 -24.52 5.35
N ASN A 34 15.54 -24.07 4.29
CA ASN A 34 14.21 -24.55 3.91
C ASN A 34 14.26 -25.02 2.45
N SER A 35 13.74 -26.21 2.17
CA SER A 35 13.69 -26.81 0.83
C SER A 35 12.55 -26.23 -0.02
N GLU A 36 12.45 -24.90 -0.12
CA GLU A 36 11.50 -24.28 -1.03
C GLU A 36 12.07 -24.27 -2.44
N ASN A 37 11.31 -24.83 -3.39
CA ASN A 37 11.62 -24.74 -4.81
C ASN A 37 10.83 -23.57 -5.40
N PHE A 38 11.52 -22.66 -6.07
CA PHE A 38 10.91 -21.53 -6.78
C PHE A 38 10.93 -21.83 -8.28
N PRO A 39 9.85 -22.44 -8.83
CA PRO A 39 9.84 -22.86 -10.23
C PRO A 39 9.88 -21.68 -11.21
N ASP A 40 9.51 -20.48 -10.76
CA ASP A 40 9.57 -19.24 -11.52
C ASP A 40 10.90 -18.48 -11.35
N ALA A 41 11.86 -19.02 -10.59
CA ALA A 41 13.14 -18.36 -10.39
C ALA A 41 13.96 -18.30 -11.69
N VAL A 42 14.54 -17.12 -11.94
CA VAL A 42 15.41 -16.90 -13.09
C VAL A 42 16.79 -17.46 -12.80
N SER A 43 17.19 -18.48 -13.56
CA SER A 43 18.52 -19.07 -13.45
C SER A 43 19.60 -18.13 -13.95
N ILE A 44 20.56 -17.82 -13.08
CA ILE A 44 21.78 -17.09 -13.39
C ILE A 44 22.87 -18.10 -13.74
N ASP A 45 23.44 -17.97 -14.94
CA ASP A 45 24.59 -18.79 -15.36
C ASP A 45 25.90 -18.16 -14.87
N LEU A 46 26.43 -18.68 -13.76
CA LEU A 46 27.70 -18.20 -13.17
C LEU A 46 28.92 -18.34 -14.08
N ASN A 47 28.85 -19.19 -15.11
CA ASN A 47 29.96 -19.40 -16.04
C ASN A 47 29.99 -18.36 -17.16
N LYS A 48 28.84 -17.74 -17.47
CA LYS A 48 28.73 -16.64 -18.44
C LYS A 48 28.97 -15.25 -17.83
N ILE A 49 29.13 -15.21 -16.51
CA ILE A 49 29.52 -14.00 -15.80
C ILE A 49 31.05 -13.91 -15.82
N THR A 50 31.56 -13.27 -16.87
CA THR A 50 32.95 -12.80 -16.93
C THR A 50 33.02 -11.35 -16.45
N ASP A 51 34.13 -11.00 -15.80
CA ASP A 51 34.48 -9.66 -15.33
C ASP A 51 34.14 -8.59 -16.37
N ILE A 52 32.98 -7.95 -16.26
CA ILE A 52 32.77 -6.68 -16.94
C ILE A 52 33.67 -5.70 -16.18
N GLU A 53 34.82 -5.41 -16.77
CA GLU A 53 35.76 -4.41 -16.29
C GLU A 53 35.02 -3.17 -15.80
N LYS A 54 35.44 -2.65 -14.66
CA LYS A 54 34.95 -1.39 -14.09
C LYS A 54 34.95 -0.31 -15.17
N GLY A 55 33.79 0.03 -15.73
CA GLY A 55 33.64 1.20 -16.61
C GLY A 55 32.84 0.99 -17.89
N GLN A 56 32.55 -0.24 -18.33
CA GLN A 56 31.61 -0.45 -19.44
C GLN A 56 30.18 -0.65 -18.92
N LEU A 57 29.34 0.38 -19.07
CA LEU A 57 27.89 0.23 -19.02
C LEU A 57 27.49 -0.74 -20.13
N ALA A 58 27.12 -1.97 -19.77
CA ALA A 58 26.59 -2.92 -20.73
C ALA A 58 25.32 -2.32 -21.36
N ILE A 59 25.34 -2.11 -22.68
CA ILE A 59 24.29 -1.38 -23.41
C ILE A 59 22.95 -2.14 -23.45
N ASN A 60 22.87 -3.39 -22.96
CA ASN A 60 21.65 -4.20 -22.96
C ASN A 60 21.58 -5.14 -21.74
N LEU A 61 21.30 -4.60 -20.55
CA LEU A 61 21.05 -5.45 -19.38
C LEU A 61 19.70 -6.16 -19.51
N PRO A 62 19.57 -7.43 -19.07
CA PRO A 62 18.29 -8.10 -19.04
C PRO A 62 17.34 -7.38 -18.06
N GLU A 63 16.07 -7.24 -18.46
CA GLU A 63 15.03 -6.60 -17.65
C GLU A 63 14.17 -7.63 -16.90
N TYR A 64 13.99 -7.42 -15.59
CA TYR A 64 13.20 -8.30 -14.72
C TYR A 64 12.14 -7.53 -13.91
N ASP A 65 11.09 -8.20 -13.47
CA ASP A 65 10.13 -7.60 -12.53
C ASP A 65 10.79 -7.39 -11.17
N VAL A 66 10.37 -6.36 -10.42
CA VAL A 66 10.90 -6.06 -9.08
C VAL A 66 10.73 -7.23 -8.10
N SER A 67 9.82 -8.15 -8.35
CA SER A 67 9.55 -9.33 -7.52
C SER A 67 10.22 -10.62 -8.03
N THR A 68 11.17 -10.50 -8.97
CA THR A 68 11.89 -11.65 -9.54
C THR A 68 12.77 -12.31 -8.49
N ILE A 69 12.66 -13.63 -8.39
CA ILE A 69 13.57 -14.47 -7.60
C ILE A 69 14.65 -14.97 -8.55
N PHE A 70 15.90 -14.91 -8.12
CA PHE A 70 17.02 -15.40 -8.90
C PHE A 70 17.51 -16.72 -8.33
N SER A 71 17.96 -17.64 -9.19
CA SER A 71 18.61 -18.87 -8.75
C SER A 71 20.00 -18.99 -9.34
N SER A 72 20.88 -19.69 -8.65
CA SER A 72 22.23 -19.96 -9.12
C SER A 72 22.68 -21.33 -8.66
N THR A 73 23.18 -22.14 -9.59
CA THR A 73 23.57 -23.54 -9.33
C THR A 73 25.07 -23.72 -9.39
N PHE A 74 25.61 -24.36 -8.36
CA PHE A 74 27.01 -24.64 -8.17
C PHE A 74 27.32 -26.10 -8.52
N SER A 75 28.57 -26.37 -8.89
CA SER A 75 29.00 -27.74 -9.23
C SER A 75 29.05 -28.69 -8.03
N LYS A 76 29.15 -28.13 -6.81
CA LYS A 76 29.29 -28.87 -5.55
C LYS A 76 28.31 -28.37 -4.49
N PRO A 77 27.91 -29.23 -3.53
CA PRO A 77 27.13 -28.81 -2.37
C PRO A 77 27.85 -27.73 -1.55
N ILE A 78 27.09 -26.74 -1.10
CA ILE A 78 27.56 -25.56 -0.38
C ILE A 78 27.36 -25.73 1.13
N GLN A 79 28.31 -25.22 1.92
CA GLN A 79 28.13 -25.03 3.35
C GLN A 79 27.21 -23.83 3.58
N TYR A 80 26.04 -24.09 4.15
CA TYR A 80 25.01 -23.09 4.38
C TYR A 80 25.51 -21.86 5.20
N SER A 81 26.36 -22.09 6.19
CA SER A 81 26.97 -21.03 7.01
C SER A 81 27.84 -20.05 6.21
N SER A 82 28.28 -20.44 5.01
CA SER A 82 29.07 -19.57 4.14
C SER A 82 28.23 -18.60 3.31
N LEU A 83 26.90 -18.71 3.28
CA LEU A 83 26.06 -17.84 2.44
C LEU A 83 25.89 -16.42 3.02
N SER A 84 25.72 -16.30 4.33
CA SER A 84 25.44 -15.01 4.98
C SER A 84 26.62 -14.04 4.81
N GLY A 85 26.35 -12.82 4.35
CA GLY A 85 27.36 -11.79 4.06
C GLY A 85 28.18 -12.00 2.78
N ASN A 86 28.14 -13.20 2.19
CA ASN A 86 28.85 -13.55 0.96
C ASN A 86 27.99 -13.47 -0.29
N VAL A 87 26.69 -13.22 -0.16
CA VAL A 87 25.80 -12.90 -1.28
C VAL A 87 25.15 -11.56 -1.00
N LYS A 88 25.21 -10.63 -1.96
CA LYS A 88 24.69 -9.27 -1.83
C LYS A 88 23.89 -8.88 -3.05
N LEU A 89 22.81 -8.14 -2.84
CA LEU A 89 22.09 -7.41 -3.88
C LEU A 89 22.38 -5.93 -3.71
N ILE A 90 22.89 -5.27 -4.75
CA ILE A 90 23.39 -3.90 -4.68
C ILE A 90 22.72 -3.08 -5.77
N ARG A 91 22.14 -1.94 -5.41
CA ARG A 91 21.63 -0.92 -6.33
C ARG A 91 22.79 -0.10 -6.87
N GLU A 92 22.92 0.05 -8.19
CA GLU A 92 24.16 0.58 -8.78
C GLU A 92 24.26 2.12 -8.77
N ASP A 93 23.14 2.86 -8.80
CA ASP A 93 23.15 4.34 -8.86
C ASP A 93 23.66 5.00 -7.56
N ASN A 94 23.44 4.37 -6.42
CA ASN A 94 23.82 4.88 -5.10
C ASN A 94 24.69 3.89 -4.29
N ASN A 95 25.00 2.73 -4.86
CA ASN A 95 25.76 1.65 -4.23
C ASN A 95 25.14 1.15 -2.90
N SER A 96 23.81 1.26 -2.72
CA SER A 96 23.12 0.74 -1.54
C SER A 96 22.93 -0.77 -1.61
N SER A 97 23.08 -1.45 -0.47
CA SER A 97 22.72 -2.86 -0.36
C SER A 97 21.22 -3.00 -0.11
N GLU A 98 20.57 -3.86 -0.88
CA GLU A 98 19.18 -4.24 -0.69
C GLU A 98 19.08 -5.50 0.18
N GLU A 99 17.98 -5.62 0.90
CA GLU A 99 17.71 -6.78 1.77
C GLU A 99 17.30 -7.99 0.91
N ILE A 100 17.83 -9.18 1.24
CA ILE A 100 17.56 -10.43 0.53
C ILE A 100 17.35 -11.58 1.53
N GLU A 101 16.50 -12.53 1.14
CA GLU A 101 16.41 -13.87 1.73
C GLU A 101 17.12 -14.86 0.81
N ILE A 102 17.91 -15.75 1.41
CA ILE A 102 18.61 -16.82 0.68
C ILE A 102 18.08 -18.17 1.10
N TYR A 103 17.61 -18.93 0.13
CA TYR A 103 17.18 -20.31 0.28
C TYR A 103 18.18 -21.24 -0.38
N LEU A 104 18.42 -22.39 0.25
CA LEU A 104 19.30 -23.41 -0.27
C LEU A 104 18.46 -24.64 -0.62
N SER A 105 18.56 -25.09 -1.87
CA SER A 105 17.95 -26.34 -2.33
C SER A 105 18.38 -27.55 -1.49
N SER A 106 17.60 -28.63 -1.54
CA SER A 106 17.84 -29.84 -0.74
C SER A 106 19.15 -30.56 -1.08
N ASP A 107 19.63 -30.48 -2.32
CA ASP A 107 20.94 -31.01 -2.72
C ASP A 107 22.10 -30.07 -2.37
N ARG A 108 21.76 -28.89 -1.84
CA ARG A 108 22.66 -27.80 -1.46
C ARG A 108 23.51 -27.26 -2.60
N LYS A 109 23.11 -27.46 -3.85
CA LYS A 109 23.83 -26.96 -5.03
C LYS A 109 23.22 -25.70 -5.61
N THR A 110 21.92 -25.48 -5.43
CA THR A 110 21.25 -24.28 -5.92
C THR A 110 20.90 -23.35 -4.76
N ILE A 111 21.29 -22.08 -4.87
CA ILE A 111 20.79 -21.00 -4.03
C ILE A 111 19.67 -20.26 -4.76
N TYR A 112 18.69 -19.79 -4.00
CA TYR A 112 17.68 -18.85 -4.48
C TYR A 112 17.83 -17.54 -3.71
N ILE A 113 17.82 -16.43 -4.43
CA ILE A 113 18.02 -15.07 -3.92
C ILE A 113 16.70 -14.34 -4.13
N LYS A 114 15.97 -14.12 -3.04
CA LYS A 114 14.68 -13.44 -3.03
C LYS A 114 14.86 -12.02 -2.49
N PRO A 115 14.65 -10.97 -3.31
CA PRO A 115 14.62 -9.60 -2.83
C PRO A 115 13.51 -9.40 -1.79
N ILE A 116 13.80 -8.70 -0.69
CA ILE A 116 12.80 -8.34 0.32
C ILE A 116 12.33 -6.92 0.07
N PHE A 117 11.02 -6.73 0.02
CA PHE A 117 10.41 -5.42 0.17
C PHE A 117 10.10 -5.20 1.64
N ARG A 118 10.50 -4.06 2.20
CA ARG A 118 10.23 -3.73 3.60
C ARG A 118 9.96 -2.25 3.78
N PHE A 119 8.88 -1.94 4.48
CA PHE A 119 8.63 -0.59 4.99
C PHE A 119 9.41 -0.39 6.29
N ILE A 120 10.19 0.69 6.32
CA ILE A 120 11.04 1.03 7.45
C ILE A 120 10.62 2.39 7.98
N ALA A 121 10.36 2.42 9.28
CA ALA A 121 10.15 3.64 10.03
C ALA A 121 11.43 4.48 10.04
N GLY A 122 11.40 5.63 9.38
CA GLY A 122 12.37 6.70 9.56
C GLY A 122 11.96 7.65 10.69
N ASN A 123 12.75 8.70 10.92
CA ASN A 123 12.46 9.68 11.97
C ASN A 123 11.16 10.45 11.73
N ASN A 124 10.84 10.74 10.45
CA ASN A 124 9.71 11.60 10.08
C ASN A 124 8.83 11.03 8.97
N GLU A 125 9.21 9.91 8.36
CA GLU A 125 8.46 9.27 7.28
C GLU A 125 8.74 7.77 7.28
N VAL A 126 7.88 7.02 6.59
CA VAL A 126 8.11 5.61 6.29
C VAL A 126 8.61 5.51 4.86
N TYR A 127 9.65 4.73 4.63
CA TYR A 127 10.18 4.48 3.30
C TYR A 127 10.24 2.98 3.01
N MET A 128 9.98 2.62 1.75
CA MET A 128 10.04 1.24 1.30
C MET A 128 11.43 0.93 0.75
N LYS A 129 12.08 -0.12 1.26
CA LYS A 129 13.28 -0.75 0.68
C LYS A 129 12.92 -1.90 -0.25
N GLY A 130 13.87 -2.32 -1.07
CA GLY A 130 13.71 -3.37 -2.06
C GLY A 130 13.94 -2.84 -3.47
N LEU A 131 13.77 -3.74 -4.45
CA LEU A 131 13.93 -3.40 -5.87
C LEU A 131 12.94 -2.30 -6.30
N LYS A 132 13.41 -1.32 -7.05
CA LYS A 132 12.66 -0.17 -7.54
C LYS A 132 12.60 -0.20 -9.06
N PRO A 133 11.49 0.22 -9.69
CA PRO A 133 11.32 0.15 -11.15
C PRO A 133 12.37 0.96 -11.92
N GLY A 134 12.76 0.46 -13.10
CA GLY A 134 13.63 1.16 -14.04
C GLY A 134 15.07 1.36 -13.57
N LEU A 135 15.48 0.77 -12.45
CA LEU A 135 16.83 0.91 -11.89
C LEU A 135 17.69 -0.32 -12.15
N THR A 136 19.01 -0.11 -12.12
CA THR A 136 20.04 -1.13 -12.31
C THR A 136 20.54 -1.68 -10.99
N TYR A 137 20.70 -3.00 -10.94
CA TYR A 137 21.14 -3.74 -9.79
C TYR A 137 22.22 -4.75 -10.17
N LYS A 138 22.98 -5.18 -9.17
CA LYS A 138 23.89 -6.31 -9.27
C LYS A 138 23.74 -7.28 -8.10
N ILE A 139 23.83 -8.56 -8.41
CA ILE A 139 24.02 -9.63 -7.43
C ILE A 139 25.51 -9.96 -7.40
N VAL A 140 26.11 -9.90 -6.21
CA VAL A 140 27.52 -10.22 -5.98
C VAL A 140 27.59 -11.48 -5.12
N ILE A 141 28.27 -12.52 -5.61
CA ILE A 141 28.57 -13.75 -4.90
C ILE A 141 30.08 -13.78 -4.66
N SER A 142 30.45 -13.72 -3.39
CA SER A 142 31.82 -13.64 -2.88
C SER A 142 32.64 -14.88 -3.25
N PRO A 143 33.96 -14.74 -3.48
CA PRO A 143 34.86 -15.87 -3.70
C PRO A 143 34.97 -16.78 -2.45
N TYR A 144 34.48 -16.35 -1.29
CA TYR A 144 34.58 -17.06 -0.01
C TYR A 144 33.41 -18.00 0.31
N ILE A 145 32.45 -18.18 -0.62
CA ILE A 145 31.47 -19.27 -0.50
C ILE A 145 32.22 -20.60 -0.37
N ARG A 146 31.90 -21.40 0.65
CA ARG A 146 32.56 -22.67 0.95
C ARG A 146 31.72 -23.85 0.52
N PHE A 147 32.35 -24.84 -0.10
CA PHE A 147 31.75 -26.13 -0.38
C PHE A 147 31.99 -27.11 0.77
N ASP A 148 31.29 -28.25 0.76
CA ASP A 148 31.44 -29.28 1.80
C ASP A 148 32.84 -29.86 1.92
N ASP A 149 33.59 -29.87 0.82
CA ASP A 149 35.00 -30.29 0.80
C ASP A 149 35.97 -29.21 1.32
N ASN A 150 35.44 -28.12 1.88
CA ASN A 150 36.14 -26.92 2.36
C ASN A 150 36.86 -26.11 1.27
N SER A 151 36.74 -26.46 -0.01
CA SER A 151 37.15 -25.57 -1.10
C SER A 151 36.25 -24.34 -1.18
N THR A 152 36.75 -23.25 -1.75
CA THR A 152 35.98 -22.02 -1.95
C THR A 152 35.62 -21.82 -3.42
N LEU A 153 34.66 -20.93 -3.70
CA LEU A 153 34.32 -20.51 -5.07
C LEU A 153 35.54 -19.91 -5.81
N GLY A 154 36.44 -19.25 -5.07
CA GLY A 154 37.75 -18.79 -5.55
C GLY A 154 37.72 -17.50 -6.37
N ILE A 155 36.61 -17.21 -7.06
CA ILE A 155 36.43 -16.01 -7.90
C ILE A 155 35.08 -15.35 -7.56
N GLU A 156 35.06 -14.03 -7.44
CA GLU A 156 33.82 -13.27 -7.25
C GLU A 156 32.94 -13.37 -8.52
N LYS A 157 31.63 -13.53 -8.33
CA LYS A 157 30.67 -13.53 -9.44
C LYS A 157 29.72 -12.34 -9.32
N VAL A 158 29.59 -11.58 -10.41
CA VAL A 158 28.75 -10.37 -10.46
C VAL A 158 27.72 -10.45 -11.59
N PHE A 159 26.44 -10.64 -11.25
CA PHE A 159 25.35 -10.59 -12.22
C PHE A 159 24.70 -9.21 -12.22
N ARG A 160 24.61 -8.54 -13.36
CA ARG A 160 23.93 -7.24 -13.50
C ARG A 160 22.59 -7.39 -14.21
N PHE A 161 21.61 -6.63 -13.79
CA PHE A 161 20.29 -6.57 -14.41
C PHE A 161 19.62 -5.22 -14.20
N GLN A 162 18.59 -4.95 -15.00
CA GLN A 162 17.70 -3.82 -14.81
C GLN A 162 16.31 -4.31 -14.40
N THR A 163 15.59 -3.51 -13.64
CA THR A 163 14.17 -3.76 -13.36
C THR A 163 13.30 -3.09 -14.42
N LYS A 164 12.15 -3.70 -14.72
CA LYS A 164 11.15 -3.10 -15.62
C LYS A 164 10.75 -1.70 -15.11
N ASN A 165 10.47 -0.79 -16.04
CA ASN A 165 10.16 0.62 -15.75
C ASN A 165 8.85 0.84 -15.01
N LEU A 166 7.94 -0.12 -15.02
CA LEU A 166 6.61 -0.01 -14.44
C LEU A 166 6.40 -1.12 -13.41
N ASP A 167 5.94 -0.72 -12.23
CA ASP A 167 5.43 -1.62 -11.21
C ASP A 167 4.04 -1.21 -10.73
N TYR A 168 3.15 -2.19 -10.69
CA TYR A 168 1.82 -2.12 -10.11
C TYR A 168 1.40 -3.52 -9.67
N GLY A 169 0.43 -3.60 -8.76
CA GLY A 169 -0.13 -4.88 -8.32
C GLY A 169 -0.48 -4.90 -6.83
N ILE A 170 -0.98 -6.04 -6.39
CA ILE A 170 -1.28 -6.27 -4.96
C ILE A 170 0.01 -6.68 -4.26
N TYR A 171 0.35 -5.96 -3.21
CA TYR A 171 1.40 -6.33 -2.26
C TYR A 171 0.74 -6.78 -0.97
N TRP A 172 1.16 -7.93 -0.45
CA TRP A 172 0.73 -8.47 0.82
C TRP A 172 1.83 -8.30 1.85
N PHE A 173 1.46 -8.10 3.09
CA PHE A 173 2.35 -7.56 4.09
C PHE A 173 2.30 -8.37 5.39
N SER A 174 3.46 -8.42 6.02
CA SER A 174 3.69 -8.96 7.35
C SER A 174 3.47 -7.91 8.44
N PRO A 175 3.33 -8.33 9.72
CA PRO A 175 3.25 -7.39 10.83
C PRO A 175 4.48 -6.50 11.02
N ASP A 176 5.66 -6.90 10.55
CA ASP A 176 6.93 -6.17 10.69
C ASP A 176 7.30 -5.34 9.45
N GLY A 177 6.36 -5.18 8.51
CA GLY A 177 6.52 -4.31 7.35
C GLY A 177 7.21 -4.93 6.15
N LYS A 178 7.63 -6.20 6.22
CA LYS A 178 7.98 -6.94 5.00
C LYS A 178 6.75 -7.09 4.11
N ALA A 179 6.95 -6.99 2.82
CA ALA A 179 5.91 -7.13 1.81
C ALA A 179 6.36 -8.07 0.69
N GLU A 180 5.38 -8.68 0.03
CA GLU A 180 5.58 -9.52 -1.15
C GLU A 180 4.51 -9.20 -2.19
N LYS A 181 4.94 -8.85 -3.40
CA LYS A 181 4.06 -8.67 -4.56
C LYS A 181 3.40 -10.01 -4.91
N PHE A 182 2.09 -10.00 -5.16
CA PHE A 182 1.40 -11.12 -5.76
C PHE A 182 1.92 -11.37 -7.18
N VAL A 183 2.36 -12.60 -7.45
CA VAL A 183 2.74 -13.09 -8.76
C VAL A 183 1.89 -14.32 -9.09
N PRO A 184 1.19 -14.35 -10.24
CA PRO A 184 0.34 -15.47 -10.60
C PRO A 184 1.09 -16.80 -10.60
N GLY A 185 0.53 -17.81 -9.93
CA GLY A 185 1.14 -19.14 -9.82
C GLY A 185 2.22 -19.27 -8.75
N ARG A 186 2.64 -18.17 -8.10
CA ARG A 186 3.58 -18.19 -6.98
C ARG A 186 2.84 -18.05 -5.65
N ALA A 187 3.20 -18.89 -4.67
CA ALA A 187 2.75 -18.73 -3.30
C ALA A 187 3.28 -17.41 -2.71
N ASN A 188 2.47 -16.72 -1.90
CA ASN A 188 2.86 -15.46 -1.30
C ASN A 188 2.98 -15.65 0.22
N ALA A 189 4.12 -15.29 0.80
CA ALA A 189 4.41 -15.55 2.21
C ALA A 189 3.45 -14.85 3.19
N TYR A 190 2.78 -13.78 2.75
CA TYR A 190 1.95 -12.92 3.59
C TYR A 190 0.46 -12.95 3.23
N PHE A 191 0.06 -13.86 2.33
CA PHE A 191 -1.34 -14.08 1.97
C PHE A 191 -1.75 -15.52 2.19
N ASN A 192 -2.73 -15.71 3.07
CA ASN A 192 -3.39 -16.98 3.26
C ASN A 192 -4.85 -16.88 2.76
N PRO A 193 -5.26 -17.63 1.73
CA PRO A 193 -6.60 -17.52 1.15
C PRO A 193 -7.73 -17.91 2.10
N SER A 194 -7.45 -18.56 3.23
CA SER A 194 -8.43 -18.91 4.26
C SER A 194 -8.61 -17.86 5.36
N LYS A 195 -7.80 -16.79 5.36
CA LYS A 195 -7.92 -15.68 6.32
C LYS A 195 -8.81 -14.56 5.79
N PRO A 196 -9.52 -13.80 6.64
CA PRO A 196 -10.16 -12.56 6.21
C PRO A 196 -9.11 -11.60 5.64
N SER A 197 -9.50 -10.74 4.69
CA SER A 197 -8.57 -9.88 3.96
C SER A 197 -9.06 -8.43 3.92
N VAL A 198 -8.15 -7.49 4.07
CA VAL A 198 -8.36 -6.09 3.69
C VAL A 198 -7.43 -5.72 2.54
N ILE A 199 -7.94 -5.03 1.53
CA ILE A 199 -7.14 -4.44 0.45
C ILE A 199 -7.32 -2.94 0.48
N TYR A 200 -6.21 -2.23 0.58
CA TYR A 200 -6.14 -0.78 0.52
C TYR A 200 -5.81 -0.29 -0.89
N LEU A 201 -6.43 0.80 -1.31
CA LEU A 201 -6.20 1.46 -2.59
C LEU A 201 -5.93 2.95 -2.32
N HIS A 202 -4.69 3.36 -2.54
CA HIS A 202 -4.23 4.73 -2.30
C HIS A 202 -4.77 5.72 -3.37
N GLY A 203 -4.55 7.01 -3.10
CA GLY A 203 -5.04 8.13 -3.88
C GLY A 203 -4.09 8.63 -4.97
N TRP A 204 -4.22 9.94 -5.25
CA TRP A 204 -3.32 10.71 -6.11
C TRP A 204 -1.95 10.87 -5.43
N GLU A 205 -0.87 10.55 -6.14
CA GLU A 205 0.47 10.36 -5.56
C GLU A 205 1.51 11.21 -6.29
N LYS A 206 1.21 12.51 -6.43
CA LYS A 206 2.08 13.46 -7.13
C LYS A 206 3.51 13.46 -6.57
N ASP A 207 4.48 13.39 -7.47
CA ASP A 207 5.93 13.44 -7.22
C ASP A 207 6.50 12.26 -6.40
N THR A 208 5.72 11.20 -6.14
CA THR A 208 6.19 10.05 -5.37
C THR A 208 7.21 9.19 -6.12
N THR A 209 7.10 9.09 -7.44
CA THR A 209 8.01 8.31 -8.29
C THR A 209 9.41 8.92 -8.30
N ILE A 210 9.49 10.25 -8.43
CA ILE A 210 10.77 10.98 -8.41
C ILE A 210 11.38 11.05 -7.00
N ARG A 211 10.56 10.84 -5.96
CA ARG A 211 10.98 10.69 -4.57
C ARG A 211 11.27 9.22 -4.24
N ASP A 212 12.17 8.61 -5.01
CA ASP A 212 12.62 7.22 -4.86
C ASP A 212 11.49 6.18 -4.77
N TYR A 213 10.45 6.38 -5.58
CA TYR A 213 9.24 5.54 -5.60
C TYR A 213 8.62 5.38 -4.21
N PHE A 214 8.41 6.51 -3.53
CA PHE A 214 7.64 6.55 -2.31
C PHE A 214 6.26 5.91 -2.50
N ARG A 215 5.75 5.27 -1.44
CA ARG A 215 4.43 4.64 -1.43
C ARG A 215 3.69 5.01 -0.15
N GLU A 216 2.45 5.46 -0.29
CA GLU A 216 1.54 5.53 0.85
C GLU A 216 1.41 4.15 1.51
N ASP A 217 1.49 4.14 2.84
CA ASP A 217 1.45 2.95 3.65
C ASP A 217 0.44 3.10 4.79
N PRO A 218 -0.64 2.29 4.83
CA PRO A 218 -1.58 2.32 5.93
C PRO A 218 -1.05 1.57 7.17
N TYR A 219 0.10 0.88 7.11
CA TYR A 219 0.66 0.04 8.17
C TYR A 219 1.41 0.81 9.25
N PHE A 220 2.48 1.50 8.87
CA PHE A 220 3.30 2.24 9.81
C PHE A 220 2.91 3.71 9.72
N LEU A 221 2.18 4.18 10.73
CA LEU A 221 1.79 5.59 10.77
C LEU A 221 2.93 6.39 11.38
N ILE A 222 3.66 7.06 10.49
CA ILE A 222 4.58 8.14 10.81
C ILE A 222 4.18 9.32 9.94
N THR A 223 3.39 10.21 10.53
CA THR A 223 2.91 11.44 9.89
C THR A 223 3.51 12.65 10.63
N LYS A 224 3.05 13.86 10.30
CA LYS A 224 3.46 15.05 11.06
C LYS A 224 2.97 14.97 12.51
N THR A 225 1.77 14.43 12.71
CA THR A 225 1.06 14.40 14.00
C THR A 225 1.04 13.04 14.68
N ILE A 226 1.24 11.95 13.95
CA ILE A 226 1.25 10.57 14.45
C ILE A 226 2.66 10.02 14.37
N LYS A 227 3.17 9.40 15.44
CA LYS A 227 4.51 8.82 15.47
C LYS A 227 4.45 7.36 15.94
N ASN A 228 5.10 6.49 15.18
CA ASN A 228 5.43 5.11 15.55
C ASN A 228 4.22 4.21 15.89
N VAL A 229 3.13 4.29 15.13
CA VAL A 229 2.00 3.36 15.28
C VAL A 229 2.07 2.29 14.21
N ASN A 230 2.16 1.01 14.61
CA ASN A 230 2.08 -0.13 13.70
C ASN A 230 0.65 -0.67 13.66
N THR A 231 -0.17 -0.16 12.74
CA THR A 231 -1.54 -0.63 12.55
C THR A 231 -1.58 -2.04 12.01
N GLY A 232 -0.59 -2.44 11.21
CA GLY A 232 -0.46 -3.79 10.68
C GLY A 232 -0.52 -4.86 11.76
N GLN A 233 0.11 -4.59 12.91
CA GLN A 233 0.04 -5.48 14.07
C GLN A 233 -1.40 -5.65 14.59
N PHE A 234 -2.22 -4.59 14.63
CA PHE A 234 -3.61 -4.70 15.07
C PHE A 234 -4.44 -5.59 14.15
N TRP A 235 -4.28 -5.44 12.84
CA TRP A 235 -4.99 -6.23 11.84
C TRP A 235 -4.53 -7.70 11.83
N THR A 236 -3.23 -7.94 11.90
CA THR A 236 -2.67 -9.30 11.93
C THR A 236 -2.98 -10.03 13.24
N ASN A 237 -3.06 -9.33 14.38
CA ASN A 237 -3.57 -9.88 15.64
C ASN A 237 -5.04 -10.30 15.56
N LYS A 238 -5.82 -9.72 14.63
CA LYS A 238 -7.18 -10.14 14.28
C LYS A 238 -7.21 -11.16 13.14
N ASN A 239 -6.06 -11.72 12.79
CA ASN A 239 -5.86 -12.74 11.76
C ASN A 239 -6.24 -12.29 10.34
N TYR A 240 -6.17 -11.00 10.03
CA TYR A 240 -6.37 -10.51 8.66
C TYR A 240 -5.11 -10.67 7.81
N ASN A 241 -5.28 -11.06 6.55
CA ASN A 241 -4.37 -10.64 5.50
C ASN A 241 -4.62 -9.16 5.22
N ILE A 242 -3.59 -8.43 4.86
CA ILE A 242 -3.69 -7.01 4.62
C ILE A 242 -2.81 -6.71 3.42
N GLY A 243 -3.42 -6.18 2.38
CA GLY A 243 -2.77 -5.89 1.12
C GLY A 243 -2.98 -4.45 0.70
N VAL A 244 -2.10 -3.97 -0.18
CA VAL A 244 -2.22 -2.68 -0.85
C VAL A 244 -2.12 -2.93 -2.35
N PHE A 245 -3.06 -2.39 -3.12
CA PHE A 245 -2.90 -2.30 -4.57
C PHE A 245 -2.13 -1.03 -4.92
N TYR A 246 -0.87 -1.20 -5.29
CA TYR A 246 -0.03 -0.09 -5.71
C TYR A 246 -0.22 0.22 -7.18
N TRP A 247 -0.52 1.48 -7.44
CA TRP A 247 -0.63 2.07 -8.78
C TRP A 247 0.06 3.43 -8.84
N ASN A 248 1.04 3.66 -7.95
CA ASN A 248 1.72 4.93 -7.71
C ASN A 248 2.19 5.61 -9.00
N GLN A 249 2.87 4.89 -9.90
CA GLN A 249 3.39 5.50 -11.12
C GLN A 249 2.29 5.99 -12.08
N PHE A 250 1.09 5.38 -12.03
CA PHE A 250 -0.08 5.88 -12.77
C PHE A 250 -0.77 7.03 -12.04
N ALA A 251 -0.78 7.00 -10.71
CA ALA A 251 -1.34 8.03 -9.84
C ALA A 251 -0.42 9.26 -9.69
N ASP A 252 0.85 9.15 -10.06
CA ASP A 252 1.82 10.23 -10.03
C ASP A 252 1.66 11.12 -11.26
N GLU A 253 0.66 12.00 -11.16
CA GLU A 253 0.30 12.98 -12.18
C GLU A 253 0.42 14.39 -11.63
N GLY A 254 0.70 15.36 -12.51
CA GLY A 254 0.72 16.77 -12.13
C GLY A 254 -0.68 17.34 -11.80
N GLU A 255 -1.73 16.72 -12.35
CA GLU A 255 -3.14 17.10 -12.21
C GLU A 255 -3.96 15.89 -11.75
N VAL A 256 -4.78 16.06 -10.71
CA VAL A 256 -5.55 14.96 -10.10
C VAL A 256 -6.53 14.30 -11.08
N LYS A 257 -7.12 15.09 -11.99
CA LYS A 257 -8.06 14.58 -13.00
C LYS A 257 -7.41 13.66 -14.04
N ASP A 258 -6.10 13.80 -14.27
CA ASP A 258 -5.36 12.94 -15.19
C ASP A 258 -5.17 11.54 -14.59
N ALA A 259 -4.90 11.46 -13.27
CA ALA A 259 -4.89 10.18 -12.54
C ALA A 259 -6.29 9.58 -12.41
N GLU A 260 -7.31 10.42 -12.15
CA GLU A 260 -8.72 10.00 -12.05
C GLU A 260 -9.20 9.31 -13.34
N ALA A 261 -8.93 9.90 -14.51
CA ALA A 261 -9.37 9.34 -15.79
C ALA A 261 -8.88 7.91 -16.03
N LYS A 262 -7.65 7.59 -15.60
CA LYS A 262 -7.04 6.26 -15.74
C LYS A 262 -7.74 5.18 -14.93
N ILE A 263 -8.48 5.54 -13.87
CA ILE A 263 -9.30 4.59 -13.11
C ILE A 263 -10.44 4.08 -14.00
N TRP A 264 -11.06 4.98 -14.77
CA TRP A 264 -12.29 4.73 -15.51
C TRP A 264 -12.05 4.26 -16.95
N THR A 265 -10.98 4.72 -17.59
CA THR A 265 -10.71 4.42 -18.99
C THR A 265 -9.22 4.45 -19.29
N TYR A 266 -8.77 3.61 -20.23
CA TYR A 266 -7.42 3.68 -20.77
C TYR A 266 -7.24 4.80 -21.81
N ALA A 267 -8.35 5.31 -22.35
CA ALA A 267 -8.40 6.30 -23.43
C ALA A 267 -8.72 7.72 -22.94
N GLY A 268 -8.42 8.01 -21.67
CA GLY A 268 -8.60 9.34 -21.08
C GLY A 268 -7.61 10.37 -21.67
N PRO A 269 -7.69 11.65 -21.25
CA PRO A 269 -6.90 12.74 -21.81
C PRO A 269 -5.37 12.52 -21.84
N LYS A 270 -4.84 11.73 -20.89
CA LYS A 270 -3.41 11.37 -20.81
C LYS A 270 -3.13 9.89 -21.09
N GLY A 271 -4.13 9.15 -21.54
CA GLY A 271 -4.07 7.70 -21.70
C GLY A 271 -3.56 7.00 -20.43
N MET A 272 -2.89 5.86 -20.61
CA MET A 272 -2.26 5.09 -19.54
C MET A 272 -0.77 5.42 -19.37
N ARG A 273 -0.40 6.71 -19.46
CA ARG A 273 0.97 7.11 -19.14
C ARG A 273 1.30 6.86 -17.67
N TYR A 274 2.56 6.67 -17.37
CA TYR A 274 3.07 6.54 -16.01
C TYR A 274 4.39 7.28 -15.89
N ARG A 275 4.70 7.74 -14.68
CA ARG A 275 5.91 8.51 -14.41
C ARG A 275 7.11 7.59 -14.16
N LEU A 276 8.29 8.03 -14.58
CA LEU A 276 9.59 7.43 -14.29
C LEU A 276 10.33 8.24 -13.20
N SER A 277 11.35 7.64 -12.59
CA SER A 277 12.18 8.30 -11.56
C SER A 277 12.90 9.58 -12.06
N ASN A 278 13.17 9.68 -13.36
CA ASN A 278 13.74 10.89 -13.98
C ASN A 278 12.70 12.00 -14.24
N GLY A 279 11.45 11.80 -13.84
CA GLY A 279 10.36 12.75 -14.01
C GLY A 279 9.64 12.70 -15.35
N ASN A 280 10.16 11.96 -16.33
CA ASN A 280 9.51 11.77 -17.62
C ASN A 280 8.29 10.85 -17.52
N TYR A 281 7.39 10.97 -18.49
CA TYR A 281 6.24 10.08 -18.65
C TYR A 281 6.47 9.13 -19.81
N VAL A 282 6.07 7.86 -19.62
CA VAL A 282 6.03 6.85 -20.67
C VAL A 282 4.60 6.33 -20.79
N ASN A 283 4.13 6.09 -22.02
CA ASN A 283 2.82 5.50 -22.26
C ASN A 283 2.87 3.98 -22.10
N LEU A 284 1.97 3.43 -21.29
CA LEU A 284 1.68 2.00 -21.34
C LEU A 284 0.73 1.73 -22.50
N ASN A 285 1.20 1.01 -23.52
CA ASN A 285 0.41 0.65 -24.69
C ASN A 285 -0.51 -0.55 -24.40
N VAL A 286 -1.52 -0.35 -23.56
CA VAL A 286 -2.55 -1.35 -23.23
C VAL A 286 -3.95 -0.76 -23.34
N SER A 287 -4.92 -1.59 -23.70
CA SER A 287 -6.36 -1.24 -23.72
C SER A 287 -7.03 -1.58 -22.39
N LYS A 288 -6.40 -1.22 -21.26
CA LYS A 288 -6.87 -1.51 -19.90
C LYS A 288 -6.68 -0.30 -19.00
N SER A 289 -7.75 0.08 -18.30
CA SER A 289 -7.71 1.10 -17.25
C SER A 289 -7.01 0.54 -16.00
N VAL A 290 -6.68 1.40 -15.03
CA VAL A 290 -6.15 0.96 -13.73
C VAL A 290 -7.14 0.05 -13.02
N SER A 291 -8.46 0.29 -13.15
CA SER A 291 -9.46 -0.59 -12.55
C SER A 291 -9.54 -1.96 -13.23
N ASP A 292 -9.23 -2.06 -14.53
CA ASP A 292 -9.08 -3.35 -15.21
C ASP A 292 -7.85 -4.10 -14.70
N LEU A 293 -6.71 -3.42 -14.58
CA LEU A 293 -5.48 -4.00 -14.05
C LEU A 293 -5.67 -4.48 -12.59
N ALA A 294 -6.32 -3.67 -11.75
CA ALA A 294 -6.64 -4.04 -10.37
C ALA A 294 -7.57 -5.25 -10.30
N PHE A 295 -8.60 -5.28 -11.15
CA PHE A 295 -9.53 -6.40 -11.23
C PHE A 295 -8.86 -7.70 -11.69
N GLU A 296 -7.93 -7.64 -12.63
CA GLU A 296 -7.15 -8.80 -13.07
C GLU A 296 -6.25 -9.35 -11.96
N CYS A 297 -5.51 -8.47 -11.29
CA CYS A 297 -4.70 -8.87 -10.13
C CYS A 297 -5.56 -9.49 -9.03
N PHE A 298 -6.69 -8.86 -8.69
CA PHE A 298 -7.63 -9.39 -7.70
C PHE A 298 -8.15 -10.77 -8.11
N SER A 299 -8.67 -10.90 -9.33
CA SER A 299 -9.29 -12.12 -9.83
C SER A 299 -8.34 -13.30 -9.84
N GLN A 300 -7.06 -13.08 -10.14
CA GLN A 300 -6.03 -14.12 -10.14
C GLN A 300 -5.59 -14.49 -8.72
N ASN A 301 -5.44 -13.51 -7.83
CA ASN A 301 -5.00 -13.69 -6.45
C ASN A 301 -6.08 -14.38 -5.59
N PHE A 302 -7.35 -14.10 -5.84
CA PHE A 302 -8.48 -14.60 -5.04
C PHE A 302 -9.18 -15.85 -5.60
N ARG A 303 -8.66 -16.50 -6.65
CA ARG A 303 -9.32 -17.68 -7.27
C ARG A 303 -9.67 -18.79 -6.28
N SER A 304 -8.78 -19.04 -5.31
CA SER A 304 -8.93 -20.09 -4.30
C SER A 304 -9.30 -19.54 -2.92
N TYR A 305 -9.82 -18.31 -2.87
CA TYR A 305 -10.14 -17.65 -1.61
C TYR A 305 -11.32 -18.33 -0.89
N SER A 306 -11.10 -18.62 0.39
CA SER A 306 -12.05 -19.26 1.30
C SER A 306 -12.20 -18.51 2.64
N GLY A 307 -11.55 -17.35 2.77
CA GLY A 307 -11.61 -16.55 3.98
C GLY A 307 -12.99 -15.97 4.25
N SER A 308 -13.21 -15.60 5.51
CA SER A 308 -14.54 -15.23 6.01
C SER A 308 -15.02 -13.85 5.58
N GLU A 309 -14.13 -12.95 5.16
CA GLU A 309 -14.47 -11.57 4.80
C GLU A 309 -13.42 -10.94 3.89
N ILE A 310 -13.87 -10.22 2.87
CA ILE A 310 -13.03 -9.28 2.11
C ILE A 310 -13.53 -7.86 2.37
N ARG A 311 -12.59 -6.96 2.71
CA ARG A 311 -12.81 -5.52 2.83
C ARG A 311 -11.99 -4.80 1.77
N ILE A 312 -12.61 -3.86 1.06
CA ILE A 312 -11.93 -2.99 0.11
C ILE A 312 -12.00 -1.57 0.68
N ALA A 313 -10.85 -0.96 0.92
CA ALA A 313 -10.73 0.39 1.44
C ALA A 313 -10.02 1.29 0.43
N GLY A 314 -10.60 2.44 0.10
CA GLY A 314 -10.00 3.42 -0.81
C GLY A 314 -9.82 4.77 -0.15
N HIS A 315 -8.72 5.47 -0.44
CA HIS A 315 -8.45 6.83 0.05
C HIS A 315 -8.37 7.83 -1.11
N SER A 316 -8.92 9.04 -0.95
CA SER A 316 -8.89 10.07 -1.99
C SER A 316 -9.45 9.54 -3.33
N LEU A 317 -8.71 9.61 -4.44
CA LEU A 317 -9.06 8.93 -5.70
C LEU A 317 -9.19 7.40 -5.60
N GLY A 318 -8.47 6.77 -4.68
CA GLY A 318 -8.55 5.34 -4.41
C GLY A 318 -9.95 4.88 -4.01
N ASN A 319 -10.82 5.78 -3.52
CA ASN A 319 -12.25 5.51 -3.31
C ASN A 319 -12.97 5.13 -4.61
N GLN A 320 -12.65 5.83 -5.70
CA GLN A 320 -13.21 5.53 -7.01
C GLN A 320 -12.72 4.17 -7.48
N LEU A 321 -11.41 3.90 -7.35
CA LEU A 321 -10.82 2.62 -7.72
C LEU A 321 -11.39 1.46 -6.88
N ALA A 322 -11.54 1.64 -5.57
CA ALA A 322 -12.17 0.68 -4.66
C ALA A 322 -13.63 0.38 -5.04
N THR A 323 -14.39 1.42 -5.38
CA THR A 323 -15.79 1.30 -5.83
C THR A 323 -15.88 0.53 -7.13
N VAL A 324 -15.10 0.93 -8.14
CA VAL A 324 -15.11 0.29 -9.48
C VAL A 324 -14.60 -1.15 -9.39
N LEU A 325 -13.56 -1.42 -8.61
CA LEU A 325 -13.07 -2.79 -8.36
C LEU A 325 -14.17 -3.66 -7.75
N THR A 326 -14.83 -3.18 -6.70
CA THR A 326 -15.91 -3.92 -6.03
C THR A 326 -17.08 -4.18 -6.98
N TRP A 327 -17.42 -3.20 -7.82
CA TRP A 327 -18.46 -3.34 -8.84
C TRP A 327 -18.08 -4.35 -9.94
N LYS A 328 -16.84 -4.32 -10.45
CA LYS A 328 -16.34 -5.32 -11.42
C LYS A 328 -16.35 -6.73 -10.84
N ILE A 329 -15.99 -6.90 -9.57
CA ILE A 329 -16.12 -8.20 -8.87
C ILE A 329 -17.58 -8.65 -8.82
N HIS A 330 -18.50 -7.77 -8.45
CA HIS A 330 -19.93 -8.06 -8.47
C HIS A 330 -20.41 -8.51 -9.86
N LYS A 331 -20.01 -7.82 -10.93
CA LYS A 331 -20.35 -8.16 -12.33
C LYS A 331 -19.75 -9.48 -12.79
N ALA A 332 -18.52 -9.77 -12.37
CA ALA A 332 -17.87 -11.05 -12.65
C ALA A 332 -18.57 -12.22 -11.93
N ILE A 333 -19.11 -11.99 -10.73
CA ILE A 333 -19.92 -12.98 -10.03
C ILE A 333 -21.28 -13.16 -10.72
N GLU A 334 -21.93 -12.08 -11.17
CA GLU A 334 -23.18 -12.18 -11.93
C GLU A 334 -23.02 -12.97 -13.24
N SER A 335 -21.88 -12.81 -13.92
CA SER A 335 -21.57 -13.56 -15.14
C SER A 335 -21.01 -14.96 -14.90
N GLY A 336 -20.78 -15.35 -13.64
CA GLY A 336 -20.24 -16.67 -13.28
C GLY A 336 -18.73 -16.84 -13.51
N THR A 337 -18.01 -15.76 -13.79
CA THR A 337 -16.54 -15.80 -13.98
C THR A 337 -15.75 -15.76 -12.68
N LEU A 338 -16.38 -15.31 -11.58
CA LEU A 338 -15.84 -15.40 -10.22
C LEU A 338 -16.86 -16.07 -9.28
N PRO A 339 -16.40 -16.84 -8.27
CA PRO A 339 -17.29 -17.42 -7.28
C PRO A 339 -17.86 -16.35 -6.33
N SER A 340 -19.06 -16.57 -5.80
CA SER A 340 -19.67 -15.63 -4.85
C SER A 340 -18.88 -15.44 -3.55
N SER A 341 -18.00 -16.38 -3.21
CA SER A 341 -17.12 -16.31 -2.03
C SER A 341 -16.12 -15.15 -2.07
N VAL A 342 -15.81 -14.61 -3.26
CA VAL A 342 -14.88 -13.47 -3.39
C VAL A 342 -15.56 -12.11 -3.36
N MET A 343 -16.89 -12.06 -3.14
CA MET A 343 -17.60 -10.77 -3.02
C MET A 343 -17.14 -10.02 -1.75
N PRO A 344 -16.66 -8.78 -1.87
CA PRO A 344 -16.40 -7.95 -0.69
C PRO A 344 -17.66 -7.77 0.16
N LYS A 345 -17.52 -7.93 1.48
CA LYS A 345 -18.63 -7.70 2.42
C LYS A 345 -18.69 -6.24 2.89
N ARG A 346 -17.59 -5.51 2.76
CA ARG A 346 -17.43 -4.14 3.24
C ARG A 346 -16.61 -3.29 2.26
N LEU A 347 -17.17 -2.16 1.86
CA LEU A 347 -16.51 -1.11 1.08
C LEU A 347 -16.32 0.10 1.99
N VAL A 348 -15.08 0.56 2.12
CA VAL A 348 -14.70 1.65 3.02
C VAL A 348 -14.19 2.82 2.22
N LEU A 349 -14.84 3.96 2.42
CA LEU A 349 -14.54 5.18 1.69
C LEU A 349 -13.83 6.21 2.57
N LEU A 350 -12.51 6.34 2.45
CA LEU A 350 -11.66 7.15 3.32
C LEU A 350 -11.39 8.51 2.66
N ASP A 351 -11.94 9.56 3.24
CA ASP A 351 -11.94 10.94 2.76
C ASP A 351 -12.05 11.05 1.22
N PRO A 352 -13.17 10.61 0.63
CA PRO A 352 -13.28 10.45 -0.81
C PRO A 352 -13.12 11.74 -1.59
N PHE A 353 -12.55 11.60 -2.79
CA PHE A 353 -12.47 12.66 -3.79
C PHE A 353 -13.14 12.20 -5.09
N TRP A 354 -14.00 13.06 -5.63
CA TRP A 354 -14.60 12.95 -6.97
C TRP A 354 -14.50 14.31 -7.64
N SER A 355 -13.94 14.41 -8.84
CA SER A 355 -13.84 15.72 -9.47
C SER A 355 -15.18 16.20 -10.03
N LYS A 356 -15.46 17.49 -9.88
CA LYS A 356 -16.63 18.15 -10.49
C LYS A 356 -16.56 18.13 -12.01
N GLY A 357 -17.73 18.24 -12.62
CA GLY A 357 -17.90 18.43 -14.05
C GLY A 357 -17.98 17.12 -14.84
N GLU A 358 -18.63 17.23 -15.99
CA GLU A 358 -18.90 16.13 -16.91
C GLU A 358 -17.59 15.54 -17.46
N LYS A 359 -17.58 14.21 -17.60
CA LYS A 359 -16.47 13.47 -18.21
C LYS A 359 -16.97 12.78 -19.46
N SER A 360 -16.38 13.11 -20.61
CA SER A 360 -16.74 12.49 -21.89
C SER A 360 -16.60 10.97 -21.87
N TYR A 361 -15.56 10.47 -21.18
CA TYR A 361 -15.33 9.04 -20.99
C TYR A 361 -16.30 8.35 -20.01
N LEU A 362 -17.21 9.10 -19.39
CA LEU A 362 -18.33 8.60 -18.58
C LEU A 362 -19.69 8.96 -19.17
N GLY A 363 -19.76 9.22 -20.48
CA GLY A 363 -21.01 9.64 -21.13
C GLY A 363 -21.53 10.97 -20.59
N ASN A 364 -20.62 11.92 -20.34
CA ASN A 364 -20.88 13.24 -19.79
C ASN A 364 -21.45 13.26 -18.37
N LYS A 365 -21.26 12.18 -17.61
CA LYS A 365 -21.59 12.13 -16.17
C LYS A 365 -20.42 12.62 -15.32
N TRP A 366 -20.73 12.95 -14.07
CA TRP A 366 -19.72 13.23 -13.05
C TRP A 366 -19.18 11.92 -12.47
N THR A 367 -17.91 11.88 -12.03
CA THR A 367 -17.32 10.67 -11.43
C THR A 367 -18.05 10.26 -10.15
N GLY A 368 -18.46 11.25 -9.34
CA GLY A 368 -19.29 11.03 -8.14
C GLY A 368 -20.65 10.41 -8.44
N GLU A 369 -21.28 10.78 -9.55
CA GLU A 369 -22.57 10.21 -9.99
C GLU A 369 -22.43 8.73 -10.37
N VAL A 370 -21.41 8.39 -11.17
CA VAL A 370 -21.18 6.99 -11.59
C VAL A 370 -20.78 6.13 -10.40
N ALA A 371 -19.89 6.63 -9.52
CA ALA A 371 -19.52 5.93 -8.30
C ALA A 371 -20.76 5.66 -7.42
N ARG A 372 -21.66 6.64 -7.28
CA ARG A 372 -22.91 6.49 -6.53
C ARG A 372 -23.85 5.45 -7.15
N GLN A 373 -23.96 5.41 -8.48
CA GLN A 373 -24.73 4.38 -9.19
C GLN A 373 -24.20 2.98 -8.85
N TYR A 374 -22.88 2.77 -8.89
CA TYR A 374 -22.25 1.49 -8.55
C TYR A 374 -22.45 1.10 -7.09
N VAL A 375 -22.26 2.04 -6.15
CA VAL A 375 -22.47 1.75 -4.72
C VAL A 375 -23.94 1.40 -4.44
N LYS A 376 -24.90 2.12 -5.04
CA LYS A 376 -26.32 1.82 -4.88
C LYS A 376 -26.66 0.41 -5.39
N GLU A 377 -26.11 0.02 -6.53
CA GLU A 377 -26.27 -1.34 -7.07
C GLU A 377 -25.67 -2.39 -6.12
N LEU A 378 -24.46 -2.17 -5.63
CA LEU A 378 -23.79 -3.07 -4.69
C LEU A 378 -24.58 -3.25 -3.38
N ILE A 379 -25.11 -2.16 -2.81
CA ILE A 379 -25.95 -2.21 -1.60
C ILE A 379 -27.23 -2.99 -1.89
N SER A 380 -27.93 -2.65 -2.98
CA SER A 380 -29.26 -3.19 -3.26
C SER A 380 -29.27 -4.65 -3.71
N THR A 381 -28.18 -5.14 -4.32
CA THR A 381 -28.09 -6.51 -4.87
C THR A 381 -27.27 -7.45 -3.99
N ARG A 382 -26.18 -6.97 -3.40
CA ARG A 382 -25.23 -7.79 -2.61
C ARG A 382 -25.31 -7.52 -1.12
N ARG A 383 -26.08 -6.51 -0.70
CA ARG A 383 -26.24 -6.11 0.70
C ARG A 383 -24.90 -5.89 1.39
N ILE A 384 -23.93 -5.30 0.69
CA ILE A 384 -22.61 -5.00 1.28
C ILE A 384 -22.73 -3.87 2.31
N ALA A 385 -21.87 -3.88 3.31
CA ALA A 385 -21.69 -2.73 4.18
C ALA A 385 -20.91 -1.66 3.43
N VAL A 386 -21.37 -0.41 3.47
CA VAL A 386 -20.65 0.73 2.90
C VAL A 386 -20.56 1.82 3.93
N GLU A 387 -19.36 2.33 4.11
CA GLU A 387 -19.06 3.31 5.13
C GLU A 387 -18.15 4.39 4.55
N MET A 388 -18.31 5.62 5.01
CA MET A 388 -17.58 6.78 4.51
C MET A 388 -17.07 7.63 5.67
N TYR A 389 -15.76 7.85 5.71
CA TYR A 389 -15.11 8.72 6.66
C TYR A 389 -14.71 10.01 5.96
N LYS A 390 -15.06 11.16 6.52
CA LYS A 390 -14.63 12.47 6.06
C LYS A 390 -13.81 13.13 7.16
N SER A 391 -12.60 13.57 6.86
CA SER A 391 -11.68 14.25 7.78
C SER A 391 -11.18 15.59 7.26
N SER A 392 -11.41 15.92 5.97
CA SER A 392 -10.93 17.17 5.35
C SER A 392 -12.01 17.90 4.53
N MET A 393 -11.64 19.09 4.04
CA MET A 393 -12.42 19.90 3.09
C MET A 393 -12.14 19.57 1.61
N ILE A 394 -11.08 18.81 1.29
CA ILE A 394 -10.61 18.57 -0.09
C ILE A 394 -11.68 17.93 -0.99
N GLY A 395 -12.60 17.18 -0.40
CA GLY A 395 -13.68 16.50 -1.13
C GLY A 395 -14.84 17.40 -1.55
N GLY A 396 -14.97 18.61 -1.00
CA GLY A 396 -16.13 19.47 -1.26
C GLY A 396 -15.86 20.92 -1.61
N ILE A 397 -14.68 21.43 -1.31
CA ILE A 397 -14.31 22.82 -1.61
C ILE A 397 -13.55 22.86 -2.94
N LEU A 398 -13.87 23.84 -3.78
CA LEU A 398 -13.33 24.03 -5.14
C LEU A 398 -13.69 22.90 -6.13
N VAL A 399 -12.75 21.99 -6.40
CA VAL A 399 -12.77 21.05 -7.55
C VAL A 399 -13.39 19.68 -7.26
N GLY A 400 -13.68 19.38 -5.99
CA GLY A 400 -14.27 18.10 -5.54
C GLY A 400 -15.79 18.15 -5.31
N ASP A 401 -16.50 17.09 -5.66
CA ASP A 401 -17.93 16.86 -5.41
C ASP A 401 -18.15 16.20 -4.03
N GLU A 402 -18.90 16.86 -3.14
CA GLU A 402 -19.27 16.33 -1.81
C GLU A 402 -20.14 15.05 -1.89
N ASN A 403 -20.85 14.86 -3.01
CA ASN A 403 -21.68 13.69 -3.27
C ASN A 403 -22.71 13.41 -2.15
N GLU A 404 -23.51 14.41 -1.79
CA GLU A 404 -24.49 14.35 -0.69
C GLU A 404 -25.46 13.15 -0.77
N GLU A 405 -25.82 12.75 -1.98
CA GLU A 405 -26.67 11.58 -2.19
C GLU A 405 -25.98 10.28 -1.78
N MET A 406 -24.66 10.15 -1.95
CA MET A 406 -23.88 9.00 -1.46
C MET A 406 -23.92 8.95 0.07
N LYS A 407 -23.71 10.09 0.75
CA LYS A 407 -23.82 10.17 2.22
C LYS A 407 -25.20 9.74 2.72
N GLY A 408 -26.23 10.05 1.93
CA GLY A 408 -27.62 9.68 2.17
C GLY A 408 -27.94 8.19 2.06
N MET A 409 -27.00 7.31 1.69
CA MET A 409 -27.22 5.86 1.60
C MET A 409 -26.19 4.98 2.33
N VAL A 410 -25.05 5.55 2.73
CA VAL A 410 -23.97 4.83 3.43
C VAL A 410 -23.97 5.13 4.93
N ALA A 411 -23.12 4.46 5.71
CA ALA A 411 -22.80 4.88 7.06
C ALA A 411 -21.77 6.01 7.00
N PHE A 412 -22.19 7.24 7.27
CA PHE A 412 -21.33 8.43 7.14
C PHE A 412 -20.77 8.89 8.49
N TYR A 413 -19.46 9.06 8.53
CA TYR A 413 -18.70 9.52 9.68
C TYR A 413 -17.92 10.77 9.34
N ARG A 414 -17.97 11.74 10.25
CA ARG A 414 -17.17 12.95 10.22
C ARG A 414 -16.16 12.90 11.35
N LEU A 415 -14.89 12.90 10.97
CA LEU A 415 -13.73 12.94 11.86
C LEU A 415 -13.29 14.41 12.00
N TRP A 416 -13.24 14.90 13.23
CA TRP A 416 -12.75 16.23 13.56
C TRP A 416 -11.38 16.13 14.22
N ALA A 417 -10.34 16.14 13.40
CA ALA A 417 -8.96 16.09 13.87
C ALA A 417 -8.45 17.48 14.24
N ASP A 418 -8.98 18.07 15.31
CA ASP A 418 -8.64 19.43 15.75
C ASP A 418 -7.16 19.56 16.19
N PHE A 419 -6.48 18.44 16.44
CA PHE A 419 -5.02 18.40 16.64
C PHE A 419 -4.21 18.60 15.34
N ILE A 420 -4.86 18.58 14.17
CA ILE A 420 -4.27 18.93 12.87
C ILE A 420 -4.77 20.33 12.50
N PRO A 421 -3.88 21.31 12.25
CA PRO A 421 -4.28 22.64 11.82
C PRO A 421 -5.23 22.59 10.61
N THR A 422 -6.30 23.37 10.62
CA THR A 422 -7.27 23.46 9.51
C THR A 422 -6.63 23.95 8.20
N THR A 423 -5.47 24.60 8.28
CA THR A 423 -4.67 24.98 7.11
C THR A 423 -3.88 23.81 6.51
N ASP A 424 -3.62 22.74 7.26
CA ASP A 424 -2.93 21.53 6.79
C ASP A 424 -3.93 20.49 6.25
N GLN A 425 -4.62 20.87 5.17
CA GLN A 425 -5.64 20.03 4.55
C GLN A 425 -5.09 18.70 4.03
N ALA A 426 -3.80 18.61 3.70
CA ALA A 426 -3.17 17.37 3.26
C ALA A 426 -3.06 16.35 4.41
N GLU A 427 -2.62 16.78 5.60
CA GLU A 427 -2.59 15.92 6.79
C GLU A 427 -4.02 15.56 7.25
N GLN A 428 -4.97 16.52 7.21
CA GLN A 428 -6.37 16.23 7.50
C GLN A 428 -6.95 15.20 6.54
N HIS A 429 -6.65 15.28 5.25
CA HIS A 429 -7.08 14.33 4.23
C HIS A 429 -6.59 12.92 4.51
N GLY A 430 -5.29 12.78 4.82
CA GLY A 430 -4.68 11.50 5.18
C GLY A 430 -5.19 10.92 6.51
N TYR A 431 -5.73 11.74 7.42
CA TYR A 431 -6.15 11.25 8.73
C TYR A 431 -7.25 10.19 8.69
N ALA A 432 -8.15 10.20 7.69
CA ALA A 432 -9.16 9.15 7.57
C ALA A 432 -8.53 7.75 7.44
N VAL A 433 -7.38 7.64 6.74
CA VAL A 433 -6.62 6.40 6.60
C VAL A 433 -6.05 5.98 7.94
N SER A 434 -5.31 6.88 8.58
CA SER A 434 -4.72 6.66 9.90
C SER A 434 -5.76 6.21 10.93
N TRP A 435 -6.88 6.94 10.99
CA TRP A 435 -7.98 6.67 11.91
C TRP A 435 -8.58 5.28 11.67
N TYR A 436 -8.95 4.96 10.42
CA TYR A 436 -9.59 3.69 10.10
C TYR A 436 -8.67 2.50 10.37
N PHE A 437 -7.42 2.54 9.89
CA PHE A 437 -6.50 1.43 10.10
C PHE A 437 -6.09 1.26 11.57
N TRP A 438 -5.93 2.36 12.32
CA TRP A 438 -5.64 2.29 13.76
C TRP A 438 -6.85 1.82 14.58
N SER A 439 -8.08 2.17 14.19
CA SER A 439 -9.30 1.72 14.88
C SER A 439 -9.53 0.20 14.85
N MET A 440 -8.69 -0.58 14.18
CA MET A 440 -8.66 -2.04 14.33
C MET A 440 -8.14 -2.48 15.72
N ALA A 441 -7.41 -1.62 16.43
CA ALA A 441 -6.95 -1.88 17.80
C ALA A 441 -8.12 -2.09 18.78
N GLY A 442 -9.26 -1.43 18.55
CA GLY A 442 -10.41 -1.51 19.43
C GLY A 442 -11.62 -0.79 18.86
N ALA A 443 -12.81 -1.29 19.17
CA ALA A 443 -14.06 -0.68 18.79
C ALA A 443 -14.23 0.69 19.47
N VAL A 444 -14.45 1.74 18.68
CA VAL A 444 -14.59 3.12 19.17
C VAL A 444 -16.02 3.36 19.65
N ASN A 445 -16.19 4.13 20.72
CA ASN A 445 -17.49 4.32 21.36
C ASN A 445 -18.34 5.40 20.66
N GLY A 446 -19.65 5.34 20.85
CA GLY A 446 -20.58 6.42 20.55
C GLY A 446 -21.95 6.17 21.16
N ASP A 447 -22.90 7.05 20.89
CA ASP A 447 -24.22 7.07 21.58
C ASP A 447 -24.98 5.75 21.54
N THR A 448 -24.97 5.08 20.38
CA THR A 448 -25.80 3.88 20.16
C THR A 448 -25.00 2.71 19.61
N TYR A 449 -23.89 2.99 18.92
CA TYR A 449 -23.12 1.97 18.22
C TYR A 449 -21.64 2.03 18.61
N LYS A 450 -20.92 1.04 18.10
CA LYS A 450 -19.47 1.06 18.04
C LYS A 450 -19.01 1.39 16.62
N PHE A 451 -17.84 1.98 16.51
CA PHE A 451 -17.27 2.52 15.27
C PHE A 451 -15.90 1.92 14.96
N GLY A 452 -15.47 2.09 13.71
CA GLY A 452 -14.12 1.73 13.27
C GLY A 452 -14.00 0.35 12.63
N ALA A 453 -12.76 0.01 12.31
CA ALA A 453 -12.41 -1.22 11.62
C ALA A 453 -12.61 -2.46 12.51
N ALA A 454 -12.48 -2.35 13.84
CA ALA A 454 -12.70 -3.48 14.74
C ALA A 454 -14.16 -4.01 14.76
N VAL A 455 -15.11 -3.23 14.26
CA VAL A 455 -16.54 -3.55 14.25
C VAL A 455 -16.89 -4.45 13.06
N ASP A 456 -17.87 -5.35 13.22
CA ASP A 456 -18.32 -6.24 12.15
C ASP A 456 -19.20 -5.50 11.10
N SER A 457 -19.30 -6.07 9.90
CA SER A 457 -20.06 -5.44 8.80
C SER A 457 -21.58 -5.37 9.04
N ASN A 458 -22.19 -6.18 9.91
CA ASN A 458 -23.62 -6.08 10.21
C ASN A 458 -23.93 -4.86 11.08
N THR A 459 -23.03 -4.55 12.03
CA THR A 459 -23.12 -3.32 12.81
C THR A 459 -22.99 -2.10 11.90
N ILE A 460 -22.07 -2.12 10.92
CA ILE A 460 -21.99 -1.05 9.90
C ILE A 460 -23.29 -0.92 9.09
N LYS A 461 -23.87 -2.03 8.63
CA LYS A 461 -25.17 -2.00 7.90
C LYS A 461 -26.28 -1.38 8.73
N SER A 462 -26.29 -1.60 10.04
CA SER A 462 -27.28 -1.03 10.95
C SER A 462 -27.14 0.49 11.11
N MET A 463 -25.96 1.04 10.81
CA MET A 463 -25.68 2.47 10.82
C MET A 463 -25.88 3.14 9.45
N MET A 464 -25.98 2.37 8.36
CA MET A 464 -26.19 2.92 7.03
C MET A 464 -27.52 3.65 6.91
N ASN A 465 -27.56 4.67 6.04
CA ASN A 465 -28.76 5.39 5.66
C ASN A 465 -29.58 4.61 4.60
N TRP A 466 -29.77 3.31 4.81
CA TRP A 466 -30.48 2.41 3.90
C TRP A 466 -31.61 1.68 4.61
N ASP A 467 -32.81 1.76 4.05
CA ASP A 467 -33.95 0.95 4.44
C ASP A 467 -33.79 -0.45 3.82
N TRP A 468 -33.28 -1.37 4.65
CA TRP A 468 -33.01 -2.75 4.25
C TRP A 468 -34.27 -3.58 3.95
N ALA A 469 -35.44 -3.15 4.43
CA ALA A 469 -36.71 -3.83 4.20
C ALA A 469 -37.31 -3.44 2.84
N ASN A 470 -37.26 -2.15 2.51
CA ASN A 470 -37.78 -1.62 1.24
C ASN A 470 -36.70 -1.45 0.15
N ASN A 471 -35.46 -1.82 0.44
CA ASN A 471 -34.30 -1.76 -0.45
C ASN A 471 -34.09 -0.39 -1.11
N ARG A 472 -34.10 0.67 -0.30
CA ARG A 472 -33.96 2.06 -0.77
C ARG A 472 -33.24 2.94 0.27
N PRO A 473 -32.67 4.09 -0.11
CA PRO A 473 -32.19 5.06 0.87
C PRO A 473 -33.30 5.51 1.82
N VAL A 474 -32.95 5.83 3.07
CA VAL A 474 -33.90 6.44 4.01
C VAL A 474 -34.27 7.86 3.57
N SER A 475 -35.42 8.37 4.04
CA SER A 475 -35.81 9.77 3.81
C SER A 475 -34.76 10.74 4.35
N SER A 476 -34.63 11.91 3.73
CA SER A 476 -33.66 12.94 4.13
C SER A 476 -33.75 13.33 5.60
N SER A 477 -34.97 13.42 6.14
CA SER A 477 -35.26 13.72 7.56
C SER A 477 -34.83 12.62 8.54
N SER A 478 -34.59 11.40 8.06
CA SER A 478 -34.22 10.23 8.87
C SER A 478 -32.75 9.83 8.68
N ARG A 479 -31.99 10.61 7.90
CA ARG A 479 -30.56 10.37 7.71
C ARG A 479 -29.81 10.60 9.02
N ARG A 480 -28.97 9.65 9.35
CA ARG A 480 -28.07 9.66 10.50
C ARG A 480 -26.66 9.97 10.00
N MET A 481 -26.02 10.92 10.66
CA MET A 481 -24.61 11.24 10.48
C MET A 481 -23.92 11.18 11.83
N TRP A 482 -22.70 10.66 11.83
CA TRP A 482 -21.93 10.41 13.04
C TRP A 482 -20.75 11.37 13.08
N TYR A 483 -20.57 12.08 14.18
CA TYR A 483 -19.51 13.08 14.33
C TYR A 483 -18.66 12.73 15.55
N THR A 484 -17.34 12.80 15.41
CA THR A 484 -16.46 12.74 16.59
C THR A 484 -16.71 13.95 17.48
N GLU A 485 -16.64 13.77 18.79
CA GLU A 485 -16.81 14.84 19.76
C GLU A 485 -15.93 14.62 20.99
N GLY A 486 -15.62 15.71 21.68
CA GLY A 486 -14.95 15.68 22.97
C GLY A 486 -13.44 15.53 22.84
N ARG A 487 -12.84 14.76 23.76
CA ARG A 487 -11.38 14.68 23.90
C ARG A 487 -10.67 14.08 22.69
N GLY A 488 -11.26 13.09 22.02
CA GLY A 488 -10.64 12.43 20.87
C GLY A 488 -10.42 13.35 19.66
N ASN A 489 -11.12 14.48 19.58
CA ASN A 489 -10.82 15.50 18.56
C ASN A 489 -9.43 16.13 18.73
N THR A 490 -8.86 16.08 19.93
CA THR A 490 -7.59 16.75 20.28
C THR A 490 -6.40 15.81 20.40
N THR A 491 -6.59 14.53 20.11
CA THR A 491 -5.52 13.53 20.12
C THR A 491 -5.53 12.72 18.82
N PRO A 492 -4.39 12.17 18.40
CA PRO A 492 -4.33 11.40 17.16
C PRO A 492 -4.91 9.98 17.27
N THR A 493 -5.23 9.50 18.48
CA THR A 493 -5.64 8.11 18.66
C THR A 493 -7.15 7.97 18.48
N PRO A 494 -7.63 6.98 17.70
CA PRO A 494 -9.07 6.76 17.58
C PRO A 494 -9.69 6.15 18.83
N LEU A 495 -8.89 5.67 19.80
CA LEU A 495 -9.39 4.87 20.91
C LEU A 495 -10.03 5.69 22.04
N ASP A 496 -9.77 7.00 22.08
CA ASP A 496 -10.42 7.95 23.00
C ASP A 496 -11.52 8.78 22.32
N ASP A 497 -11.79 8.52 21.03
CA ASP A 497 -12.90 9.13 20.31
C ASP A 497 -14.26 8.65 20.81
N TYR A 498 -15.23 9.55 20.67
CA TYR A 498 -16.64 9.27 20.93
C TYR A 498 -17.50 9.86 19.80
N PHE A 499 -18.37 9.04 19.21
CA PHE A 499 -19.27 9.48 18.15
C PHE A 499 -20.67 9.82 18.65
N LYS A 500 -21.13 11.01 18.28
CA LYS A 500 -22.53 11.42 18.44
C LYS A 500 -23.31 11.31 17.16
N VAL A 501 -24.57 10.90 17.27
CA VAL A 501 -25.51 10.95 16.15
C VAL A 501 -26.12 12.34 16.04
N LYS A 502 -26.19 12.89 14.83
CA LYS A 502 -27.03 14.05 14.51
C LYS A 502 -27.96 13.72 13.35
N SER A 503 -29.17 14.25 13.40
CA SER A 503 -30.15 14.18 12.31
C SER A 503 -29.94 15.34 11.34
N GLY A 504 -30.02 15.07 10.04
CA GLY A 504 -29.90 16.09 8.99
C GLY A 504 -28.55 16.05 8.26
N VAL A 505 -28.43 16.92 7.24
CA VAL A 505 -27.25 17.04 6.38
C VAL A 505 -26.53 18.33 6.78
N SER A 506 -25.53 18.26 7.67
CA SER A 506 -24.57 19.36 7.77
C SER A 506 -23.30 18.96 7.00
N THR A 507 -23.14 19.56 5.82
CA THR A 507 -21.82 19.85 5.28
C THR A 507 -21.12 20.82 6.23
N TRP A 508 -19.81 21.08 6.02
CA TRP A 508 -19.16 22.26 6.61
C TRP A 508 -20.10 23.45 6.41
N SER A 509 -20.81 23.92 7.45
CA SER A 509 -21.50 25.20 7.36
C SER A 509 -20.43 26.27 7.49
N GLU A 510 -20.63 27.44 6.86
CA GLU A 510 -19.76 28.59 7.11
C GLU A 510 -19.70 28.89 8.62
N ASP A 511 -20.77 28.63 9.36
CA ASP A 511 -20.83 28.78 10.83
C ASP A 511 -19.93 27.79 11.60
N ASP A 512 -19.74 26.55 11.13
CA ASP A 512 -18.83 25.56 11.73
C ASP A 512 -17.36 25.94 11.54
N VAL A 513 -17.07 26.79 10.54
CA VAL A 513 -15.73 27.33 10.23
C VAL A 513 -15.49 28.66 10.94
N VAL A 514 -16.50 29.51 11.05
CA VAL A 514 -16.41 30.85 11.69
C VAL A 514 -16.46 30.78 13.22
N SER A 515 -17.02 29.71 13.79
CA SER A 515 -17.02 29.45 15.24
C SER A 515 -15.74 28.80 15.78
N ARG A 516 -14.76 28.54 14.91
CA ARG A 516 -13.43 27.97 15.20
C ARG A 516 -12.35 28.95 14.76
#